data_AF-A0A6L6QAV8-F1
#
_entry.id   AF-A0A6L6QAV8-F1
#
_cell.length_a   1.000
_cell.length_b   1.000
_cell.length_c   1.000
_cell.angle_alpha   90.00
_cell.angle_beta   90.00
_cell.angle_gamma   90.00
#
_symmetry.space_group_name_H-M   'P 1'
#
loop_
_entity.id
_entity.type
_entity.pdbx_description
1 polymer ?
#
loop_
_entity_poly.entity_id
_entity_poly.type
_entity_poly.pdbx_seq_one_letter_code
_entity_poly.pdbx_strand_id
1 'polypeptide(L)'
;MSDNHEVTLTIGFDIDQISDKLTYKFKGRNGDTPNHPTGLYDNEILLVEGDQLSIEVIGTGAIGRGLGLDFSSYQIVDCCFVTLPRVIFALDSKDVRRAPPSPFVQALGASYPLYLDFSSSTVDTKTLRTVTQGWKKTLDVTSIPGRWAVSLYLTVRIYRGPNFAPEIRVFSFDPECQVGAGRDDTGNGTPGGWRVS
;
A
#
# COMPACT_ATOMS: atom_id res chain seq x y z
N MET A 1 7.10 10.26 -24.07
CA MET A 1 7.56 9.99 -22.69
C MET A 1 6.38 10.35 -21.82
N SER A 2 5.63 9.35 -21.37
CA SER A 2 4.62 9.56 -20.33
C SER A 2 5.36 9.99 -19.07
N ASP A 3 4.93 11.06 -18.43
CA ASP A 3 5.45 11.44 -17.12
C ASP A 3 5.17 10.28 -16.16
N ASN A 4 6.21 9.70 -15.54
CA ASN A 4 6.01 8.75 -14.45
C ASN A 4 5.32 9.50 -13.30
N HIS A 5 4.15 9.05 -12.89
CA HIS A 5 3.48 9.65 -11.74
C HIS A 5 3.99 8.99 -10.46
N GLU A 6 4.40 9.82 -9.51
CA GLU A 6 4.71 9.37 -8.16
C GLU A 6 3.40 9.17 -7.40
N VAL A 7 3.24 7.98 -6.84
CA VAL A 7 2.09 7.59 -6.04
C VAL A 7 2.60 7.09 -4.70
N THR A 8 2.02 7.57 -3.60
CA THR A 8 2.37 7.11 -2.25
C THR A 8 1.26 6.24 -1.68
N LEU A 9 1.62 5.03 -1.27
CA LEU A 9 0.82 4.19 -0.40
C LEU A 9 1.16 4.53 1.06
N THR A 10 0.25 5.23 1.73
CA THR A 10 0.31 5.45 3.17
C THR A 10 -0.42 4.32 3.88
N ILE A 11 0.23 3.69 4.84
CA ILE A 11 -0.26 2.57 5.65
C ILE A 11 -0.25 3.01 7.10
N GLY A 12 -1.35 2.81 7.83
CA GLY A 12 -1.49 3.25 9.21
C GLY A 12 -1.90 2.13 10.16
N PHE A 13 -1.36 2.14 11.38
CA PHE A 13 -1.83 1.34 12.50
C PHE A 13 -1.80 2.15 13.80
N ASP A 14 -2.75 1.87 14.69
CA ASP A 14 -2.71 2.34 16.07
C ASP A 14 -2.13 1.21 16.95
N ILE A 15 -1.10 1.52 17.74
CA ILE A 15 -0.47 0.53 18.62
C ILE A 15 -1.42 -0.03 19.68
N ASP A 16 -2.46 0.73 20.03
CA ASP A 16 -3.47 0.37 21.04
C ASP A 16 -4.65 -0.38 20.40
N GLN A 17 -4.67 -0.54 19.07
CA GLN A 17 -5.76 -1.23 18.39
C GLN A 17 -5.70 -2.75 18.63
N ILE A 18 -6.87 -3.35 18.80
CA ILE A 18 -7.01 -4.81 19.00
C ILE A 18 -6.82 -5.57 17.68
N SER A 19 -7.23 -4.98 16.57
CA SER A 19 -7.16 -5.60 15.24
C SER A 19 -5.73 -5.63 14.70
N ASP A 20 -5.43 -6.62 13.86
CA ASP A 20 -4.18 -6.68 13.09
C ASP A 20 -4.33 -6.10 11.67
N LYS A 21 -5.47 -5.44 11.38
CA LYS A 21 -5.72 -4.80 10.09
C LYS A 21 -5.01 -3.45 9.99
N LEU A 22 -4.30 -3.25 8.89
CA LEU A 22 -3.74 -1.96 8.51
C LEU A 22 -4.80 -1.10 7.84
N THR A 23 -4.80 0.19 8.17
CA THR A 23 -5.45 1.21 7.34
C THR A 23 -4.52 1.56 6.17
N TYR A 24 -5.08 1.91 5.02
CA TYR A 24 -4.29 2.31 3.87
C TYR A 24 -4.96 3.43 3.07
N LYS A 25 -4.15 4.26 2.41
CA LYS A 25 -4.59 5.32 1.52
C LYS A 25 -3.56 5.55 0.41
N PHE A 26 -4.04 5.84 -0.80
CA PHE A 26 -3.22 6.31 -1.90
C PHE A 26 -3.27 7.83 -2.00
N LYS A 27 -2.12 8.44 -2.24
CA LYS A 27 -1.98 9.85 -2.59
C LYS A 27 -1.21 9.94 -3.90
N GLY A 28 -1.80 10.59 -4.90
CA GLY A 28 -1.07 10.95 -6.10
C GLY A 28 -0.14 12.14 -5.87
N ARG A 29 0.68 12.46 -6.87
CA ARG A 29 1.68 13.54 -6.87
C ARG A 29 1.19 14.89 -6.35
N ASN A 30 -0.07 15.26 -6.60
CA ASN A 30 -0.64 16.56 -6.20
C ASN A 30 -1.37 16.52 -4.85
N GLY A 31 -1.30 15.42 -4.11
CA GLY A 31 -2.09 15.19 -2.90
C GLY A 31 -3.54 14.77 -3.19
N ASP A 32 -3.92 14.72 -4.47
CA ASP A 32 -5.19 14.18 -4.92
C ASP A 32 -5.29 12.70 -4.58
N THR A 33 -6.47 12.27 -4.18
CA THR A 33 -6.77 10.83 -4.10
C THR A 33 -6.98 10.37 -5.54
N PRO A 34 -6.31 9.32 -6.04
CA PRO A 34 -6.54 8.84 -7.40
C PRO A 34 -8.05 8.70 -7.66
N ASN A 35 -8.56 9.37 -8.70
CA ASN A 35 -9.99 9.37 -8.99
C ASN A 35 -10.43 7.94 -9.33
N HIS A 36 -11.37 7.40 -8.56
CA HIS A 36 -11.97 6.09 -8.77
C HIS A 36 -12.97 6.17 -9.94
N PRO A 37 -12.72 5.54 -11.10
CA PRO A 37 -13.63 5.67 -12.24
C PRO A 37 -14.92 4.85 -12.09
N THR A 38 -15.00 3.94 -11.11
CA THR A 38 -16.17 3.09 -10.90
C THR A 38 -16.39 2.80 -9.40
N GLY A 39 -17.47 3.33 -8.83
CA GLY A 39 -17.92 3.05 -7.46
C GLY A 39 -18.48 1.63 -7.23
N LEU A 40 -17.92 0.63 -7.90
CA LEU A 40 -18.30 -0.78 -7.81
C LEU A 40 -17.36 -1.60 -6.91
N TYR A 41 -16.18 -1.06 -6.59
CA TYR A 41 -15.15 -1.76 -5.79
C TYR A 41 -14.56 -0.82 -4.73
N ASP A 42 -15.31 -0.62 -3.64
CA ASP A 42 -14.74 -0.12 -2.39
C ASP A 42 -13.61 -1.11 -1.99
N ASN A 43 -12.35 -0.65 -2.00
CA ASN A 43 -11.11 -1.37 -1.64
C ASN A 43 -10.16 -1.84 -2.78
N GLU A 44 -10.34 -1.46 -4.04
CA GLU A 44 -9.35 -1.74 -5.11
C GLU A 44 -8.27 -0.64 -5.21
N ILE A 45 -7.01 -1.05 -5.31
CA ILE A 45 -5.84 -0.20 -5.60
C ILE A 45 -5.75 -0.01 -7.10
N LEU A 46 -5.87 1.23 -7.58
CA LEU A 46 -5.64 1.54 -9.00
C LEU A 46 -4.25 2.17 -9.16
N LEU A 47 -3.40 1.49 -9.92
CA LEU A 47 -2.09 1.99 -10.34
C LEU A 47 -2.13 2.28 -11.84
N VAL A 48 -1.41 3.31 -12.27
CA VAL A 48 -1.22 3.61 -13.69
C VAL A 48 0.06 2.94 -14.18
N GLU A 49 0.04 2.49 -15.42
CA GLU A 49 1.22 1.94 -16.08
C GLU A 49 2.41 2.91 -16.01
N GLY A 50 3.54 2.44 -15.49
CA GLY A 50 4.75 3.26 -15.32
C GLY A 50 4.78 4.13 -14.06
N ASP A 51 3.77 4.07 -13.18
CA ASP A 51 3.82 4.75 -11.88
C ASP A 51 5.03 4.31 -11.04
N GLN A 52 5.46 5.20 -10.15
CA GLN A 52 6.42 4.89 -9.12
C GLN A 52 5.75 4.92 -7.75
N LEU A 53 5.62 3.75 -7.13
CA LEU A 53 5.01 3.58 -5.82
C LEU A 53 6.03 3.81 -4.71
N SER A 54 5.84 4.87 -3.93
CA SER A 54 6.48 5.10 -2.64
C SER A 54 5.61 4.58 -1.48
N ILE A 55 6.22 4.31 -0.33
CA ILE A 55 5.54 3.68 0.81
C ILE A 55 5.82 4.47 2.07
N GLU A 56 4.77 4.78 2.81
CA GLU A 56 4.84 5.46 4.10
C GLU A 56 4.08 4.65 5.15
N VAL A 57 4.73 4.34 6.26
CA VAL A 57 4.13 3.63 7.39
C VAL A 57 3.93 4.61 8.53
N ILE A 58 2.73 4.65 9.10
CA ILE A 58 2.35 5.55 10.19
C ILE A 58 1.91 4.70 11.38
N GLY A 59 2.65 4.79 12.47
CA GLY A 59 2.27 4.22 13.75
C GLY A 59 1.82 5.33 14.70
N THR A 60 0.60 5.23 15.23
CA THR A 60 0.10 6.17 16.24
C THR A 60 -0.08 5.49 17.58
N GLY A 61 0.08 6.24 18.67
CA GLY A 61 -0.15 5.71 20.00
C GLY A 61 -0.27 6.80 21.05
N ALA A 62 -0.98 6.49 22.13
CA ALA A 62 -1.21 7.46 23.18
C ALA A 62 0.04 7.76 24.01
N ILE A 63 0.14 9.01 24.47
CA ILE A 63 1.19 9.51 25.37
C ILE A 63 0.57 10.35 26.49
N GLY A 64 1.31 10.57 27.58
CA GLY A 64 0.88 11.43 28.68
C GLY A 64 -0.22 10.81 29.56
N ARG A 65 -0.38 9.47 29.56
CA ARG A 65 -1.41 8.81 30.39
C ARG A 65 -0.98 8.64 31.85
N GLY A 66 0.29 8.92 32.19
CA GLY A 66 0.80 8.81 33.56
C GLY A 66 0.96 7.37 34.08
N LEU A 67 0.72 6.36 33.22
CA LEU A 67 0.82 4.94 33.57
C LEU A 67 2.15 4.30 33.16
N GLY A 68 3.09 5.09 32.62
CA GLY A 68 4.37 4.59 32.11
C GLY A 68 4.27 3.74 30.83
N LEU A 69 3.07 3.61 30.26
CA LEU A 69 2.76 2.83 29.05
C LEU A 69 2.75 3.66 27.77
N ASP A 70 3.29 4.88 27.85
CA ASP A 70 3.28 5.85 26.76
C ASP A 70 4.04 5.31 25.55
N PHE A 71 3.44 5.50 24.38
CA PHE A 71 4.05 5.16 23.11
C PHE A 71 5.38 5.90 22.93
N SER A 72 6.45 5.15 22.71
CA SER A 72 7.78 5.73 22.48
C SER A 72 8.12 5.78 20.99
N SER A 73 8.16 4.62 20.35
CA SER A 73 8.46 4.48 18.91
C SER A 73 8.13 3.06 18.43
N TYR A 74 8.28 2.81 17.13
CA TYR A 74 8.35 1.45 16.59
C TYR A 74 9.52 1.29 15.63
N GLN A 75 9.88 0.05 15.37
CA GLN A 75 10.83 -0.36 14.35
C GLN A 75 10.16 -1.37 13.43
N ILE A 76 10.21 -1.14 12.12
CA ILE A 76 9.82 -2.16 11.13
C ILE A 76 10.87 -3.27 11.15
N VAL A 77 10.42 -4.48 11.42
CA VAL A 77 11.24 -5.70 11.48
C VAL A 77 11.15 -6.47 10.17
N ASP A 78 9.97 -6.46 9.55
CA ASP A 78 9.71 -7.11 8.26
C ASP A 78 8.57 -6.38 7.55
N CYS A 79 8.66 -6.28 6.22
CA CYS A 79 7.61 -5.69 5.39
C CYS A 79 7.64 -6.36 4.02
N CYS A 80 6.56 -7.04 3.64
CA CYS A 80 6.53 -7.87 2.44
C CYS A 80 5.22 -7.72 1.69
N PHE A 81 5.30 -7.46 0.39
CA PHE A 81 4.17 -7.62 -0.51
C PHE A 81 4.02 -9.08 -0.91
N VAL A 82 2.78 -9.56 -0.97
CA VAL A 82 2.39 -10.82 -1.56
C VAL A 82 1.31 -10.53 -2.59
N THR A 83 1.51 -11.01 -3.81
CA THR A 83 0.66 -10.69 -4.95
C THR A 83 0.22 -11.95 -5.65
N LEU A 84 -1.02 -11.97 -6.10
CA LEU A 84 -1.60 -13.10 -6.81
C LEU A 84 -2.24 -12.58 -8.11
N PRO A 85 -1.67 -12.87 -9.29
CA PRO A 85 -2.25 -12.43 -10.55
C PRO A 85 -3.61 -13.09 -10.76
N ARG A 86 -4.60 -12.29 -11.14
CA ARG A 86 -5.90 -12.77 -11.60
C ARG A 86 -5.81 -13.13 -13.09
N VAL A 87 -6.66 -14.06 -13.53
CA VAL A 87 -6.73 -14.44 -14.95
C VAL A 87 -7.37 -13.30 -15.73
N ILE A 88 -6.71 -12.83 -16.79
CA ILE A 88 -7.28 -11.87 -17.73
C ILE A 88 -7.78 -12.66 -18.93
N PHE A 89 -9.09 -12.63 -19.18
CA PHE A 89 -9.65 -13.15 -20.42
C PHE A 89 -9.51 -12.06 -21.50
N ALA A 90 -8.75 -12.34 -22.55
CA ALA A 90 -8.80 -11.54 -23.75
C ALA A 90 -10.11 -11.85 -24.47
N LEU A 91 -10.95 -10.85 -24.70
CA LEU A 91 -12.35 -11.00 -25.12
C LEU A 91 -12.54 -11.74 -26.47
N ASP A 92 -11.47 -11.96 -27.24
CA ASP A 92 -11.53 -12.55 -28.58
C ASP A 92 -10.41 -13.56 -28.90
N SER A 93 -9.56 -13.93 -27.93
CA SER A 93 -8.53 -14.96 -28.15
C SER A 93 -8.76 -16.18 -27.28
N LYS A 94 -8.61 -17.38 -27.86
CA LYS A 94 -8.56 -18.65 -27.13
C LYS A 94 -7.34 -18.79 -26.22
N ASP A 95 -6.51 -17.74 -26.13
CA ASP A 95 -5.27 -17.72 -25.38
C ASP A 95 -5.49 -17.08 -24.01
N VAL A 96 -5.58 -17.93 -22.98
CA VAL A 96 -5.56 -17.50 -21.58
C VAL A 96 -4.18 -16.90 -21.29
N ARG A 97 -4.11 -15.57 -21.18
CA ARG A 97 -2.90 -14.87 -20.76
C ARG A 97 -2.99 -14.58 -19.27
N ARG A 98 -1.94 -14.95 -18.52
CA ARG A 98 -1.80 -14.59 -17.11
C ARG A 98 -0.97 -13.32 -17.01
N ALA A 99 -1.37 -12.43 -16.11
CA ALA A 99 -0.52 -11.32 -15.68
C ALA A 99 0.78 -11.87 -15.06
N PRO A 100 1.88 -11.07 -15.07
CA PRO A 100 3.10 -11.43 -14.35
C PRO A 100 2.82 -11.68 -12.86
N PRO A 101 3.70 -12.41 -12.15
CA PRO A 101 3.48 -12.75 -10.74
C PRO A 101 3.20 -11.56 -9.82
N SER A 102 3.69 -10.37 -10.16
CA SER A 102 3.55 -9.12 -9.40
C SER A 102 3.30 -7.94 -10.35
N PRO A 103 2.59 -6.89 -9.90
CA PRO A 103 2.47 -5.63 -10.64
C PRO A 103 3.75 -4.77 -10.59
N PHE A 104 4.78 -5.17 -9.82
CA PHE A 104 6.01 -4.40 -9.65
C PHE A 104 7.17 -5.00 -10.44
N VAL A 105 7.85 -4.16 -11.24
CA VAL A 105 8.94 -4.59 -12.14
C VAL A 105 10.12 -5.22 -11.36
N GLN A 106 10.39 -4.73 -10.15
CA GLN A 106 11.45 -5.22 -9.28
C GLN A 106 11.18 -6.62 -8.73
N ALA A 107 9.93 -7.09 -8.74
CA ALA A 107 9.54 -8.37 -8.16
C ALA A 107 9.62 -9.51 -9.19
N LEU A 108 10.52 -10.47 -8.95
CA LEU A 108 10.65 -11.67 -9.79
C LEU A 108 9.53 -12.70 -9.55
N GLY A 109 8.86 -12.63 -8.39
CA GLY A 109 7.82 -13.58 -7.98
C GLY A 109 6.67 -12.89 -7.25
N ALA A 110 5.74 -13.71 -6.75
CA ALA A 110 4.56 -13.26 -6.02
C ALA A 110 4.89 -12.52 -4.73
N SER A 111 5.97 -12.92 -4.04
CA SER A 111 6.42 -12.31 -2.79
C SER A 111 7.57 -11.35 -3.02
N TYR A 112 7.50 -10.17 -2.42
CA TYR A 112 8.51 -9.13 -2.53
C TYR A 112 8.76 -8.48 -1.16
N PRO A 113 9.84 -8.89 -0.45
CA PRO A 113 10.25 -8.25 0.78
C PRO A 113 10.88 -6.88 0.47
N LEU A 114 10.43 -5.85 1.20
CA LEU A 114 11.04 -4.54 1.13
C LEU A 114 12.37 -4.52 1.90
N TYR A 115 13.35 -3.80 1.36
CA TYR A 115 14.54 -3.46 2.13
C TYR A 115 14.14 -2.60 3.33
N LEU A 116 14.67 -2.89 4.51
CA LEU A 116 14.41 -2.14 5.75
C LEU A 116 15.18 -0.80 5.80
N ASP A 117 15.04 0.00 4.75
CA ASP A 117 15.66 1.31 4.60
C ASP A 117 14.59 2.41 4.63
N PHE A 118 14.19 2.76 5.86
CA PHE A 118 13.15 3.75 6.13
C PHE A 118 13.76 4.98 6.81
N SER A 119 13.31 6.17 6.41
CA SER A 119 13.52 7.40 7.17
C SER A 119 12.40 7.57 8.19
N SER A 120 12.73 7.95 9.42
CA SER A 120 11.75 8.15 10.48
C SER A 120 11.58 9.62 10.83
N SER A 121 10.34 10.03 11.08
CA SER A 121 9.97 11.30 11.71
C SER A 121 8.95 11.07 12.81
N THR A 122 8.88 11.99 13.77
CA THR A 122 7.96 11.90 14.90
C THR A 122 7.26 13.24 15.10
N VAL A 123 5.95 13.20 15.30
CA VAL A 123 5.12 14.35 15.63
C VAL A 123 4.31 14.01 16.87
N ASP A 124 4.46 14.84 17.90
CA ASP A 124 3.72 14.70 19.14
C ASP A 124 2.64 15.77 19.25
N THR A 125 1.48 15.34 19.72
CA THR A 125 0.42 16.22 20.24
C THR A 125 0.41 16.14 21.77
N LYS A 126 -0.59 16.73 22.43
CA LYS A 126 -0.71 16.63 23.90
C LYS A 126 -0.96 15.20 24.39
N THR A 127 -1.60 14.35 23.59
CA THR A 127 -2.13 13.05 24.02
C THR A 127 -1.78 11.90 23.08
N LEU A 128 -1.23 12.20 21.91
CA LEU A 128 -0.93 11.24 20.85
C LEU A 128 0.45 11.51 20.27
N ARG A 129 1.25 10.46 20.10
CA ARG A 129 2.47 10.45 19.29
C ARG A 129 2.21 9.74 17.97
N THR A 130 2.68 10.34 16.89
CA THR A 130 2.66 9.78 15.55
C THR A 130 4.10 9.60 15.07
N VAL A 131 4.47 8.38 14.72
CA VAL A 131 5.77 8.06 14.13
C VAL A 131 5.55 7.66 12.67
N THR A 132 6.17 8.38 11.75
CA THR A 132 6.09 8.12 10.32
C THR A 132 7.41 7.55 9.82
N GLN A 133 7.37 6.40 9.14
CA GLN A 133 8.51 5.78 8.49
C GLN A 133 8.27 5.69 6.98
N GLY A 134 8.96 6.54 6.22
CA GLY A 134 8.94 6.56 4.77
C GLY A 134 10.02 5.66 4.18
N TRP A 135 9.66 4.78 3.25
CA TRP A 135 10.63 3.94 2.55
C TRP A 135 11.42 4.79 1.56
N LYS A 136 12.75 4.68 1.57
CA LYS A 136 13.62 5.54 0.75
C LYS A 136 13.70 5.14 -0.73
N LYS A 137 12.95 4.09 -1.12
CA LYS A 137 12.93 3.55 -2.48
C LYS A 137 11.51 3.60 -3.03
N THR A 138 11.38 3.30 -4.31
CA THR A 138 10.12 3.15 -5.02
C THR A 138 10.01 1.78 -5.67
N LEU A 139 8.79 1.37 -5.99
CA LEU A 139 8.50 0.26 -6.89
C LEU A 139 7.97 0.80 -8.21
N ASP A 140 8.52 0.33 -9.31
CA ASP A 140 8.03 0.70 -10.63
C ASP A 140 6.86 -0.22 -10.98
N VAL A 141 5.73 0.37 -11.32
CA VAL A 141 4.54 -0.35 -11.77
C VAL A 141 4.75 -0.82 -13.19
N THR A 142 4.38 -2.08 -13.45
CA THR A 142 4.49 -2.69 -14.77
C THR A 142 3.71 -1.91 -15.83
N SER A 143 4.19 -1.95 -17.07
CA SER A 143 3.46 -1.44 -18.24
C SER A 143 2.44 -2.44 -18.80
N ILE A 144 2.26 -3.60 -18.15
CA ILE A 144 1.30 -4.62 -18.57
C ILE A 144 0.00 -4.42 -17.79
N PRO A 145 -1.13 -4.11 -18.46
CA PRO A 145 -2.41 -4.02 -17.77
C PRO A 145 -2.79 -5.34 -17.11
N GLY A 146 -3.41 -5.28 -15.94
CA GLY A 146 -3.87 -6.47 -15.26
C GLY A 146 -4.51 -6.24 -13.91
N ARG A 147 -4.83 -7.36 -13.24
CA ARG A 147 -5.38 -7.36 -11.88
C ARG A 147 -4.63 -8.35 -10.99
N TRP A 148 -4.42 -7.97 -9.75
CA TRP A 148 -3.77 -8.77 -8.71
C TRP A 148 -4.56 -8.66 -7.42
N ALA A 149 -4.71 -9.76 -6.69
CA ALA A 149 -4.92 -9.62 -5.25
C ALA A 149 -3.57 -9.24 -4.65
N VAL A 150 -3.53 -8.18 -3.85
CA VAL A 150 -2.33 -7.69 -3.19
C VAL A 150 -2.52 -7.88 -1.70
N SER A 151 -1.44 -8.20 -1.01
CA SER A 151 -1.41 -8.20 0.44
C SER A 151 -0.08 -7.61 0.87
N LEU A 152 -0.08 -6.89 1.98
CA LEU A 152 1.14 -6.47 2.64
C LEU A 152 1.10 -6.97 4.07
N TYR A 153 2.19 -7.61 4.48
CA TYR A 153 2.43 -8.02 5.84
C TYR A 153 3.51 -7.14 6.43
N LEU A 154 3.23 -6.53 7.57
CA LEU A 154 4.10 -5.62 8.28
C LEU A 154 4.35 -6.16 9.69
N THR A 155 5.58 -6.53 9.99
CA THR A 155 5.98 -6.86 11.35
C THR A 155 6.69 -5.65 11.97
N VAL A 156 6.20 -5.18 13.11
CA VAL A 156 6.81 -4.09 13.86
C VAL A 156 7.17 -4.54 15.27
N ARG A 157 8.26 -3.97 15.78
CA ARG A 157 8.61 -3.98 17.20
C ARG A 157 8.22 -2.63 17.80
N ILE A 158 7.34 -2.65 18.78
CA ILE A 158 6.76 -1.48 19.43
C ILE A 158 7.45 -1.25 20.78
N TYR A 159 7.85 -0.01 21.04
CA TYR A 159 8.50 0.39 22.28
C TYR A 159 7.56 1.29 23.10
N ARG A 160 7.36 0.94 24.38
CA ARG A 160 6.53 1.69 25.34
C ARG A 160 7.30 1.89 26.63
N GLY A 161 7.39 3.13 27.10
CA GLY A 161 8.08 3.47 28.35
C GLY A 161 9.50 2.87 28.53
N PRO A 162 10.17 3.18 29.64
CA PRO A 162 11.48 2.60 29.93
C PRO A 162 11.41 1.19 30.55
N ASN A 163 10.27 0.81 31.12
CA ASN A 163 10.13 -0.38 31.97
C ASN A 163 9.36 -1.54 31.32
N PHE A 164 8.94 -1.41 30.06
CA PHE A 164 8.22 -2.45 29.35
C PHE A 164 9.10 -3.08 28.28
N ALA A 165 9.03 -4.41 28.18
CA ALA A 165 9.66 -5.13 27.10
C ALA A 165 9.04 -4.71 25.76
N PRO A 166 9.82 -4.58 24.69
CA PRO A 166 9.28 -4.31 23.37
C PRO A 166 8.33 -5.42 22.92
N GLU A 167 7.19 -5.04 22.36
CA GLU A 167 6.19 -5.95 21.82
C GLU A 167 6.44 -6.16 20.32
N ILE A 168 6.30 -7.39 19.82
CA ILE A 168 6.36 -7.67 18.38
C ILE A 168 4.95 -7.99 17.90
N ARG A 169 4.48 -7.24 16.90
CA ARG A 169 3.16 -7.44 16.29
C ARG A 169 3.28 -7.54 14.78
N VAL A 170 2.36 -8.30 14.19
CA VAL A 170 2.20 -8.45 12.75
C VAL A 170 0.87 -7.84 12.35
N PHE A 171 0.90 -6.97 11.35
CA PHE A 171 -0.27 -6.32 10.78
C PHE A 171 -0.37 -6.65 9.30
N SER A 172 -1.57 -6.57 8.73
CA SER A 172 -1.78 -6.81 7.30
C SER A 172 -2.95 -6.03 6.70
N PHE A 173 -2.87 -5.79 5.39
CA PHE A 173 -4.03 -5.46 4.55
C PHE A 173 -3.99 -6.31 3.27
N ASP A 174 -5.15 -6.58 2.69
CA ASP A 174 -5.37 -7.56 1.61
C ASP A 174 -6.33 -7.06 0.50
N PRO A 175 -6.04 -5.94 -0.20
CA PRO A 175 -6.93 -5.38 -1.19
C PRO A 175 -6.72 -6.01 -2.57
N GLU A 176 -7.64 -5.73 -3.49
CA GLU A 176 -7.39 -5.99 -4.90
C GLU A 176 -6.61 -4.82 -5.52
N CYS A 177 -5.93 -5.05 -6.63
CA CYS A 177 -5.15 -4.06 -7.36
C CYS A 177 -5.36 -4.22 -8.86
N GLN A 178 -5.53 -3.11 -9.56
CA GLN A 178 -5.57 -3.03 -11.01
C GLN A 178 -4.46 -2.11 -11.52
N VAL A 179 -3.80 -2.54 -12.61
CA VAL A 179 -2.90 -1.69 -13.40
C VAL A 179 -3.55 -1.44 -14.76
N GLY A 180 -3.55 -0.20 -15.23
CA GLY A 180 -4.01 0.13 -16.57
C GLY A 180 -3.66 1.54 -17.02
N ALA A 181 -4.14 1.91 -18.21
CA ALA A 181 -3.72 3.12 -18.92
C ALA A 181 -4.12 4.47 -18.27
N GLY A 182 -4.89 4.48 -17.16
CA GLY A 182 -5.38 5.69 -16.49
C GLY A 182 -6.22 6.58 -17.44
N ARG A 183 -7.54 6.38 -17.52
CA ARG A 183 -8.35 7.12 -18.52
C ARG A 183 -8.84 8.46 -17.96
N ASP A 184 -8.55 9.53 -18.71
CA ASP A 184 -9.15 10.87 -18.58
C ASP A 184 -10.67 10.84 -18.78
N ASP A 185 -11.41 11.46 -17.87
CA ASP A 185 -12.85 11.73 -17.92
C ASP A 185 -13.22 12.84 -18.92
N THR A 186 -12.70 12.82 -20.15
CA THR A 186 -13.24 13.66 -21.22
C THR A 186 -14.22 12.85 -22.05
N GLY A 187 -15.49 12.95 -21.65
CA GLY A 187 -16.62 12.29 -22.28
C GLY A 187 -16.68 12.54 -23.79
N ASN A 188 -16.32 11.52 -24.56
CA ASN A 188 -17.00 11.04 -25.77
C ASN A 188 -16.10 10.02 -26.47
N GLY A 189 -16.44 8.73 -26.37
CA GLY A 189 -15.78 7.70 -27.16
C GLY A 189 -15.73 6.34 -26.50
N THR A 190 -16.88 5.68 -26.50
CA THR A 190 -17.09 4.22 -26.39
C THR A 190 -16.62 3.56 -25.08
N PRO A 191 -17.54 2.94 -24.30
CA PRO A 191 -17.15 2.11 -23.18
C PRO A 191 -16.59 0.80 -23.73
N GLY A 192 -15.26 0.67 -23.69
CA GLY A 192 -14.58 -0.63 -23.77
C GLY A 192 -14.90 -1.41 -22.50
N GLY A 193 -16.10 -2.00 -22.49
CA GLY A 193 -16.63 -2.74 -21.37
C GLY A 193 -15.86 -4.04 -21.17
N TRP A 194 -15.10 -4.11 -20.08
CA TRP A 194 -14.73 -5.40 -19.50
C TRP A 194 -15.84 -5.77 -18.52
N ARG A 195 -16.75 -6.66 -18.94
CA ARG A 195 -17.69 -7.31 -18.03
C ARG A 195 -16.98 -8.50 -17.40
N VAL A 196 -16.87 -8.49 -16.07
CA VAL A 196 -16.58 -9.68 -15.28
C VAL A 196 -17.90 -10.47 -15.21
N SER A 197 -17.87 -11.72 -15.68
CA SER A 197 -18.92 -12.72 -15.42
C SER A 197 -18.50 -13.59 -14.24
#